data_AF-A0A7C2KN79-F1
#
_entry.id   AF-A0A7C2KN79-F1
#
_cell.length_a   1.000
_cell.length_b   1.000
_cell.length_c   1.000
_cell.angle_alpha   90.00
_cell.angle_beta   90.00
_cell.angle_gamma   90.00
#
_symmetry.space_group_name_H-M   'P 1'
#
loop_
_entity.id
_entity.type
_entity.pdbx_description
1 polymer ?
#
loop_
_entity_poly.entity_id
_entity_poly.type
_entity_poly.pdbx_seq_one_letter_code
_entity_poly.pdbx_strand_id
1 'polypeptide(L)'
;GMQQLYLNLPAVERRITALKAATREYNLELALDGIGFRLYSDFRNETRRNREAMIQAYQELLAENGPFALYRPNAYLWHATRAYYDMPLGDSGYIYTSTSVPFLPIVLAGYIPYYGPALNFSANVEEDLLRHADYGAYPSFFLTHEPTAAMLKTNSNWLYTSAYAQWRDEIEKAYTWLAKLLGPVQGSSIVARSAPFPGVSITDYANGKRIIVNYTTRQITLAGTTIPPRDAVLIERP
;
A
#
# COMPACT_ATOMS: atom_id res chain seq x y z
N GLY A 1 1.99 6.93 -29.49
CA GLY A 1 2.04 7.85 -28.34
C GLY A 1 0.83 7.58 -27.47
N MET A 2 1.01 7.40 -26.16
CA MET A 2 -0.13 7.29 -25.24
C MET A 2 -0.89 8.62 -25.26
N GLN A 3 -2.15 8.56 -25.69
CA GLN A 3 -3.06 9.69 -25.62
C GLN A 3 -3.18 10.09 -24.14
N GLN A 4 -2.77 11.31 -23.78
CA GLN A 4 -3.07 11.86 -22.46
C GLN A 4 -4.59 12.06 -22.38
N LEU A 5 -5.29 11.04 -21.90
CA LEU A 5 -6.71 11.13 -21.57
C LEU A 5 -6.83 11.98 -20.30
N TYR A 6 -7.00 13.28 -20.48
CA TYR A 6 -7.55 14.13 -19.43
C TYR A 6 -9.00 13.68 -19.23
N LEU A 7 -9.22 12.82 -18.24
CA LEU A 7 -10.55 12.35 -17.91
C LEU A 7 -11.29 13.51 -17.22
N ASN A 8 -12.22 14.10 -17.95
CA ASN A 8 -13.21 14.98 -17.36
C ASN A 8 -14.17 14.19 -16.46
N LEU A 9 -14.81 14.86 -15.51
CA LEU A 9 -15.69 14.22 -14.54
C LEU A 9 -16.77 13.32 -15.19
N PRO A 10 -17.50 13.74 -16.25
CA PRO A 10 -18.47 12.84 -16.90
C PRO A 10 -17.86 11.56 -17.48
N ALA A 11 -16.62 11.61 -17.97
CA ALA A 11 -15.94 10.42 -18.47
C ALA A 11 -15.54 9.47 -17.33
N VAL A 12 -15.09 10.02 -16.19
CA VAL A 12 -14.79 9.24 -14.98
C VAL A 12 -16.05 8.55 -14.47
N GLU A 13 -17.15 9.29 -14.33
CA GLU A 13 -18.44 8.78 -13.89
C GLU A 13 -18.93 7.64 -14.79
N ARG A 14 -19.02 7.87 -16.11
CA ARG A 14 -19.41 6.82 -17.07
C ARG A 14 -18.53 5.57 -16.96
N ARG A 15 -17.21 5.75 -16.73
CA ARG A 15 -16.28 4.62 -16.62
C ARG A 15 -16.52 3.82 -15.35
N ILE A 16 -16.72 4.48 -14.21
CA ILE A 16 -17.04 3.82 -12.93
C ILE A 16 -18.37 3.08 -13.06
N THR A 17 -19.41 3.71 -13.58
CA THR A 17 -20.72 3.06 -13.80
C THR A 17 -20.61 1.83 -14.69
N ALA A 18 -19.91 1.94 -15.83
CA ALA A 18 -19.72 0.83 -16.75
C ALA A 18 -18.92 -0.33 -16.11
N LEU A 19 -17.87 -0.03 -15.35
CA LEU A 19 -17.08 -1.04 -14.65
C LEU A 19 -17.91 -1.76 -13.58
N LYS A 20 -18.66 -1.01 -12.76
CA LYS A 20 -19.55 -1.60 -11.74
C LYS A 20 -20.61 -2.52 -12.36
N ALA A 21 -21.17 -2.12 -13.50
CA ALA A 21 -22.13 -2.96 -14.22
C ALA A 21 -21.48 -4.25 -14.72
N ALA A 22 -20.28 -4.16 -15.31
CA ALA A 22 -19.54 -5.31 -15.86
C ALA A 22 -19.04 -6.29 -14.79
N THR A 23 -18.73 -5.82 -13.58
CA THR A 23 -18.21 -6.70 -12.50
C THR A 23 -19.28 -7.30 -11.61
N ARG A 24 -20.54 -6.84 -11.73
CA ARG A 24 -21.65 -7.23 -10.84
C ARG A 24 -21.95 -8.72 -10.87
N GLU A 25 -21.94 -9.34 -12.05
CA GLU A 25 -22.27 -10.77 -12.19
C GLU A 25 -21.19 -11.69 -11.57
N TYR A 26 -19.97 -11.20 -11.44
CA TYR A 26 -18.83 -11.95 -10.88
C TYR A 26 -18.61 -11.67 -9.39
N ASN A 27 -19.46 -10.84 -8.76
CA ASN A 27 -19.30 -10.38 -7.38
C ASN A 27 -17.90 -9.78 -7.11
N LEU A 28 -17.36 -9.05 -8.10
CA LEU A 28 -16.06 -8.39 -7.99
C LEU A 28 -16.22 -6.92 -7.61
N GLU A 29 -15.48 -6.51 -6.58
CA GLU A 29 -15.32 -5.10 -6.21
C GLU A 29 -14.28 -4.40 -7.11
N LEU A 30 -14.23 -3.06 -7.07
CA LEU A 30 -13.33 -2.28 -7.91
C LEU A 30 -12.15 -1.71 -7.12
N ALA A 31 -10.95 -1.85 -7.70
CA ALA A 31 -9.77 -1.08 -7.32
C ALA A 31 -9.52 0.01 -8.37
N LEU A 32 -9.53 1.28 -7.96
CA LEU A 32 -9.41 2.42 -8.89
C LEU A 32 -7.99 3.00 -8.85
N ASP A 33 -7.35 3.01 -10.01
CA ASP A 33 -6.07 3.68 -10.25
C ASP A 33 -6.28 5.01 -10.98
N GLY A 34 -5.33 5.94 -10.80
CA GLY A 34 -5.38 7.28 -11.37
C GLY A 34 -6.22 8.24 -10.53
N ILE A 35 -7.51 7.99 -10.34
CA ILE A 35 -8.40 8.94 -9.62
C ILE A 35 -7.93 9.21 -8.17
N GLY A 36 -7.25 8.24 -7.54
CA GLY A 36 -6.71 8.38 -6.20
C GLY A 36 -5.71 9.53 -6.05
N PHE A 37 -4.84 9.76 -7.04
CA PHE A 37 -3.76 10.76 -6.97
C PHE A 37 -3.77 11.80 -8.09
N ARG A 38 -4.50 11.59 -9.19
CA ARG A 38 -4.55 12.51 -10.33
C ARG A 38 -5.77 13.42 -10.21
N LEU A 39 -5.50 14.71 -10.03
CA LEU A 39 -6.51 15.76 -9.94
C LEU A 39 -6.36 16.76 -11.08
N TYR A 40 -7.31 16.74 -12.02
CA TYR A 40 -7.33 17.61 -13.18
C TYR A 40 -8.34 18.75 -12.99
N SER A 41 -7.95 19.97 -13.36
CA SER A 41 -8.92 21.03 -13.64
C SER A 41 -9.53 20.81 -15.02
N ASP A 42 -10.76 21.27 -15.21
CA ASP A 42 -11.42 21.31 -16.51
C ASP A 42 -11.75 22.77 -16.83
N PHE A 43 -11.25 23.28 -17.96
CA PHE A 43 -11.44 24.68 -18.35
C PHE A 43 -12.30 24.84 -19.61
N ARG A 44 -12.96 23.76 -20.05
CA ARG A 44 -13.93 23.83 -21.16
C ARG A 44 -15.19 24.56 -20.68
N ASN A 45 -15.82 25.32 -21.57
CA ASN A 45 -16.91 26.24 -21.21
C ASN A 45 -18.05 25.57 -20.45
N GLU A 46 -18.44 24.35 -20.83
CA GLU A 46 -19.59 23.62 -20.26
C GLU A 46 -19.25 22.87 -18.96
N THR A 47 -17.98 22.55 -18.73
CA THR A 47 -17.54 21.68 -17.63
C THR A 47 -16.50 22.34 -16.75
N ARG A 48 -16.45 23.68 -16.75
CA ARG A 48 -15.42 24.46 -16.07
C ARG A 48 -15.40 24.17 -14.57
N ARG A 49 -14.31 23.57 -14.09
CA ARG A 49 -14.05 23.25 -12.69
C ARG A 49 -12.57 23.45 -12.37
N ASN A 50 -12.28 24.23 -11.34
CA ASN A 50 -10.94 24.28 -10.76
C ASN A 50 -10.68 23.02 -9.91
N ARG A 51 -9.49 22.91 -9.30
CA ARG A 51 -9.12 21.74 -8.49
C ARG A 51 -9.99 21.57 -7.25
N GLU A 52 -10.41 22.65 -6.59
CA GLU A 52 -11.26 22.59 -5.40
C GLU A 52 -12.65 22.04 -5.74
N ALA A 53 -13.28 22.56 -6.79
CA ALA A 53 -14.55 22.04 -7.29
C ALA A 53 -14.42 20.60 -7.79
N MET A 54 -13.25 20.20 -8.32
CA MET A 54 -13.01 18.81 -8.72
C MET A 54 -12.81 17.88 -7.52
N ILE A 55 -12.20 18.35 -6.43
CA ILE A 55 -12.11 17.58 -5.17
C ILE A 55 -13.51 17.25 -4.67
N GLN A 56 -14.37 18.27 -4.52
CA GLN A 56 -15.75 18.07 -4.07
C GLN A 56 -16.48 17.07 -4.96
N ALA A 57 -16.35 17.22 -6.28
CA ALA A 57 -16.97 16.32 -7.23
C ALA A 57 -16.49 14.86 -7.14
N TYR A 58 -15.19 14.64 -6.90
CA TYR A 58 -14.66 13.29 -6.72
C TYR A 58 -15.10 12.70 -5.38
N GLN A 59 -15.20 13.51 -4.32
CA GLN A 59 -15.71 13.05 -3.03
C GLN A 59 -17.17 12.61 -3.15
N GLU A 60 -18.04 13.42 -3.78
CA GLU A 60 -19.43 13.08 -4.06
C GLU A 60 -19.55 11.81 -4.91
N LEU A 61 -18.85 11.76 -6.05
CA LEU A 61 -18.89 10.64 -6.97
C LEU A 61 -18.49 9.32 -6.29
N LEU A 62 -17.42 9.33 -5.48
CA LEU A 62 -16.98 8.12 -4.79
C LEU A 62 -17.90 7.77 -3.61
N ALA A 63 -18.37 8.74 -2.83
CA ALA A 63 -19.30 8.51 -1.73
C ALA A 63 -20.60 7.83 -2.20
N GLU A 64 -21.13 8.22 -3.36
CA GLU A 64 -22.33 7.62 -3.96
C GLU A 64 -22.08 6.22 -4.52
N ASN A 65 -20.85 5.94 -4.99
CA ASN A 65 -20.55 4.72 -5.73
C ASN A 65 -19.86 3.63 -4.92
N GLY A 66 -19.34 3.95 -3.73
CA GLY A 66 -18.90 2.99 -2.72
C GLY A 66 -17.58 3.40 -2.07
N PRO A 67 -17.20 2.78 -0.95
CA PRO A 67 -15.80 2.78 -0.58
C PRO A 67 -15.06 1.84 -1.56
N PHE A 68 -14.01 2.35 -2.21
CA PHE A 68 -13.21 1.62 -3.19
C PHE A 68 -11.85 1.24 -2.62
N ALA A 69 -11.21 0.20 -3.14
CA ALA A 69 -9.75 0.14 -3.04
C ALA A 69 -9.18 1.22 -3.97
N LEU A 70 -8.29 2.07 -3.46
CA LEU A 70 -7.70 3.15 -4.24
C LEU A 70 -6.18 3.00 -4.26
N TYR A 71 -5.59 3.17 -5.44
CA TYR A 71 -4.14 3.29 -5.55
C TYR A 71 -3.71 4.72 -5.18
N ARG A 72 -2.82 4.83 -4.19
CA ARG A 72 -2.24 6.10 -3.72
C ARG A 72 -3.25 7.23 -3.51
N PRO A 73 -4.34 7.02 -2.74
CA PRO A 73 -5.34 8.06 -2.54
C PRO A 73 -4.77 9.27 -1.78
N ASN A 74 -5.00 10.45 -2.34
CA ASN A 74 -4.85 11.70 -1.62
C ASN A 74 -5.81 11.79 -0.44
N ALA A 75 -5.46 12.57 0.59
CA ALA A 75 -6.20 12.63 1.86
C ALA A 75 -7.69 12.98 1.71
N TYR A 76 -8.06 13.81 0.72
CA TYR A 76 -9.46 14.17 0.49
C TYR A 76 -10.35 12.97 0.08
N LEU A 77 -9.78 11.86 -0.37
CA LEU A 77 -10.50 10.64 -0.75
C LEU A 77 -10.51 9.54 0.32
N TRP A 78 -9.83 9.74 1.46
CA TRP A 78 -9.71 8.69 2.48
C TRP A 78 -11.07 8.22 3.02
N HIS A 79 -12.06 9.11 3.14
CA HIS A 79 -13.42 8.76 3.58
C HIS A 79 -14.12 7.72 2.67
N ALA A 80 -13.74 7.66 1.39
CA ALA A 80 -14.25 6.70 0.41
C ALA A 80 -13.23 5.61 0.06
N THR A 81 -12.18 5.45 0.87
CA THR A 81 -11.12 4.46 0.64
C THR A 81 -11.32 3.26 1.57
N ARG A 82 -11.67 2.11 1.00
CA ARG A 82 -11.74 0.83 1.70
C ARG A 82 -10.35 0.21 1.93
N ALA A 83 -9.45 0.39 0.97
CA ALA A 83 -8.07 -0.09 1.05
C ALA A 83 -7.14 0.84 0.26
N TYR A 84 -5.96 1.11 0.80
CA TYR A 84 -4.91 1.86 0.12
C TYR A 84 -3.96 0.86 -0.55
N TYR A 85 -3.87 0.89 -1.87
CA TYR A 85 -2.88 0.11 -2.63
C TYR A 85 -1.69 0.95 -3.07
N ASP A 86 -0.53 0.28 -3.20
CA ASP A 86 0.74 0.88 -3.62
C ASP A 86 1.21 2.03 -2.69
N MET A 87 1.07 1.82 -1.38
CA MET A 87 1.57 2.79 -0.39
C MET A 87 3.09 2.87 -0.48
N PRO A 88 3.68 4.06 -0.74
CA PRO A 88 5.12 4.21 -0.71
C PRO A 88 5.63 3.95 0.70
N LEU A 89 6.46 2.91 0.86
CA LEU A 89 7.10 2.59 2.13
C LEU A 89 8.57 3.02 2.17
N GLY A 90 9.20 3.30 1.03
CA GLY A 90 10.58 3.78 0.98
C GLY A 90 10.70 5.30 0.93
N ASP A 91 11.90 5.79 1.23
CA ASP A 91 12.32 7.13 0.88
C ASP A 91 13.05 7.17 -0.47
N SER A 92 13.36 8.38 -0.90
CA SER A 92 14.12 8.68 -2.10
C SER A 92 15.64 8.55 -1.92
N GLY A 93 16.13 8.17 -0.74
CA GLY A 93 17.56 7.99 -0.47
C GLY A 93 18.38 9.28 -0.51
N TYR A 94 17.76 10.46 -0.35
CA TYR A 94 18.49 11.73 -0.36
C TYR A 94 19.43 11.83 0.85
N ILE A 95 20.72 12.06 0.56
CA ILE A 95 21.80 12.15 1.56
C ILE A 95 21.60 13.24 2.63
N TYR A 96 20.75 14.24 2.37
CA TYR A 96 20.45 15.34 3.28
C TYR A 96 19.25 15.07 4.19
N THR A 97 18.63 13.89 4.07
CA THR A 97 17.56 13.45 4.96
C THR A 97 18.14 12.57 6.06
N SER A 98 17.58 12.65 7.26
CA SER A 98 18.05 11.90 8.41
C SER A 98 17.51 10.48 8.40
N THR A 99 16.25 10.31 8.79
CA THR A 99 15.61 9.00 8.94
C THR A 99 14.18 9.06 8.44
N SER A 100 13.79 8.02 7.70
CA SER A 100 12.41 7.82 7.29
C SER A 100 11.46 7.62 8.47
N VAL A 101 10.42 8.44 8.50
CA VAL A 101 9.30 8.32 9.44
C VAL A 101 8.09 7.82 8.66
N PRO A 102 7.49 6.67 9.04
CA PRO A 102 6.30 6.14 8.39
C PRO A 102 5.04 6.93 8.77
N PHE A 103 4.99 8.20 8.40
CA PHE A 103 3.92 9.12 8.83
C PHE A 103 2.54 8.65 8.38
N LEU A 104 2.37 8.30 7.10
CA LEU A 104 1.09 7.80 6.59
C LEU A 104 0.66 6.48 7.26
N PRO A 105 1.54 5.46 7.39
CA PRO A 105 1.21 4.27 8.17
C PRO A 105 0.77 4.56 9.61
N ILE A 106 1.46 5.46 10.33
CA ILE A 106 1.09 5.86 11.70
C ILE A 106 -0.31 6.49 11.73
N VAL A 107 -0.62 7.37 10.78
CA VAL A 107 -1.92 8.06 10.72
C VAL A 107 -3.06 7.10 10.34
N LEU A 108 -2.81 6.13 9.45
CA LEU A 108 -3.86 5.31 8.84
C LEU A 108 -4.06 3.96 9.52
N ALA A 109 -3.11 3.48 10.33
CA ALA A 109 -3.22 2.21 11.03
C ALA A 109 -4.52 2.12 11.86
N GLY A 110 -5.22 1.00 11.73
CA GLY A 110 -6.52 0.77 12.38
C GLY A 110 -7.72 1.42 11.67
N TYR A 111 -7.52 2.33 10.73
CA TYR A 111 -8.60 3.03 10.02
C TYR A 111 -8.75 2.56 8.57
N ILE A 112 -7.65 2.50 7.82
CA ILE A 112 -7.64 2.07 6.41
C ILE A 112 -6.57 0.99 6.25
N PRO A 113 -6.89 -0.25 5.84
CA PRO A 113 -5.88 -1.24 5.52
C PRO A 113 -5.05 -0.77 4.32
N TYR A 114 -3.73 -0.81 4.43
CA TYR A 114 -2.82 -0.38 3.38
C TYR A 114 -1.84 -1.48 2.98
N TYR A 115 -1.51 -1.49 1.70
CA TYR A 115 -0.65 -2.48 1.07
C TYR A 115 0.53 -1.76 0.43
N GLY A 116 1.74 -2.28 0.68
CA GLY A 116 2.96 -1.76 0.06
C GLY A 116 3.03 -2.04 -1.44
N PRO A 117 4.09 -1.57 -2.11
CA PRO A 117 4.36 -1.91 -3.51
C PRO A 117 4.52 -3.42 -3.66
N ALA A 118 4.30 -3.91 -4.88
CA ALA A 118 4.40 -5.34 -5.16
C ALA A 118 5.81 -5.87 -4.83
N LEU A 119 5.90 -6.81 -3.88
CA LEU A 119 7.17 -7.31 -3.33
C LEU A 119 8.01 -8.05 -4.38
N ASN A 120 7.38 -8.63 -5.40
CA ASN A 120 8.12 -9.23 -6.50
C ASN A 120 8.86 -8.21 -7.39
N PHE A 121 8.61 -6.90 -7.21
CA PHE A 121 9.41 -5.85 -7.83
C PHE A 121 10.45 -5.22 -6.90
N SER A 122 10.61 -5.76 -5.69
CA SER A 122 11.61 -5.29 -4.75
C SER A 122 13.02 -5.68 -5.18
N ALA A 123 13.96 -4.74 -5.04
CA ALA A 123 15.39 -5.02 -5.17
C ALA A 123 15.96 -5.75 -3.95
N ASN A 124 15.31 -5.63 -2.78
CA ASN A 124 15.69 -6.31 -1.54
C ASN A 124 14.42 -6.70 -0.77
N VAL A 125 13.87 -7.87 -1.11
CA VAL A 125 12.62 -8.37 -0.52
C VAL A 125 12.72 -8.53 0.99
N GLU A 126 13.87 -8.93 1.53
CA GLU A 126 14.05 -9.10 2.98
C GLU A 126 13.93 -7.75 3.71
N GLU A 127 14.60 -6.71 3.22
CA GLU A 127 14.50 -5.35 3.77
C GLU A 127 13.06 -4.81 3.70
N ASP A 128 12.39 -4.99 2.56
CA ASP A 128 11.03 -4.51 2.39
C ASP A 128 10.04 -5.28 3.27
N LEU A 129 10.24 -6.59 3.49
CA LEU A 129 9.42 -7.37 4.42
C LEU A 129 9.56 -6.87 5.87
N LEU A 130 10.79 -6.58 6.32
CA LEU A 130 11.02 -5.97 7.64
C LEU A 130 10.30 -4.62 7.75
N ARG A 131 10.30 -3.84 6.66
CA ARG A 131 9.57 -2.57 6.60
C ARG A 131 8.06 -2.74 6.67
N HIS A 132 7.52 -3.79 6.06
CA HIS A 132 6.09 -4.12 6.19
C HIS A 132 5.73 -4.44 7.65
N ALA A 133 6.55 -5.22 8.36
CA ALA A 133 6.35 -5.52 9.78
C ALA A 133 6.45 -4.25 10.66
N ASP A 134 7.45 -3.41 10.42
CA ASP A 134 7.69 -2.15 11.14
C ASP A 134 6.53 -1.18 10.98
N TYR A 135 6.07 -1.00 9.74
CA TYR A 135 5.10 0.03 9.37
C TYR A 135 3.67 -0.47 9.45
N GLY A 136 3.40 -1.76 9.66
CA GLY A 136 2.05 -2.31 9.68
C GLY A 136 1.41 -2.44 8.30
N ALA A 137 2.22 -2.50 7.23
CA ALA A 137 1.74 -2.58 5.85
C ALA A 137 1.55 -4.03 5.42
N TYR A 138 0.46 -4.33 4.73
CA TYR A 138 0.20 -5.66 4.21
C TYR A 138 0.96 -5.93 2.91
N PRO A 139 1.43 -7.17 2.68
CA PRO A 139 2.19 -7.48 1.47
C PRO A 139 1.26 -7.52 0.25
N SER A 140 1.82 -7.17 -0.90
CA SER A 140 1.16 -7.32 -2.21
C SER A 140 2.12 -7.93 -3.23
N PHE A 141 1.56 -8.59 -4.24
CA PHE A 141 2.32 -9.21 -5.32
C PHE A 141 1.58 -9.03 -6.65
N PHE A 142 2.33 -8.88 -7.74
CA PHE A 142 1.78 -8.86 -9.09
C PHE A 142 2.01 -10.20 -9.77
N LEU A 143 0.92 -10.89 -10.15
CA LEU A 143 0.99 -12.25 -10.66
C LEU A 143 0.52 -12.39 -12.11
N THR A 144 1.22 -13.23 -12.85
CA THR A 144 0.86 -13.70 -14.18
C THR A 144 0.82 -15.23 -14.17
N HIS A 145 0.00 -15.82 -15.04
CA HIS A 145 0.01 -17.27 -15.23
C HIS A 145 1.24 -17.70 -16.04
N GLU A 146 1.46 -17.03 -17.18
CA GLU A 146 2.55 -17.31 -18.10
C GLU A 146 3.87 -16.65 -17.66
N PRO A 147 5.03 -17.22 -18.02
CA PRO A 147 6.33 -16.58 -17.82
C PRO A 147 6.41 -15.20 -18.47
N THR A 148 7.09 -14.26 -17.82
CA THR A 148 7.27 -12.88 -18.31
C THR A 148 7.97 -12.80 -19.67
N ALA A 149 8.76 -13.82 -20.03
CA ALA A 149 9.35 -13.97 -21.36
C ALA A 149 8.32 -13.92 -22.50
N ALA A 150 7.09 -14.41 -22.28
CA ALA A 150 6.01 -14.35 -23.25
C ALA A 150 5.49 -12.92 -23.48
N MET A 151 5.73 -12.01 -22.53
CA MET A 151 5.20 -10.64 -22.55
C MET A 151 6.20 -9.61 -23.09
N LEU A 152 7.45 -9.99 -23.38
CA LEU A 152 8.53 -9.07 -23.79
C LEU A 152 8.19 -8.22 -25.03
N LYS A 153 7.34 -8.74 -25.93
CA LYS A 153 6.92 -8.06 -27.17
C LYS A 153 5.55 -7.37 -27.04
N THR A 154 5.05 -7.19 -25.83
CA THR A 154 3.74 -6.58 -25.55
C THR A 154 3.89 -5.26 -24.81
N ASN A 155 2.79 -4.51 -24.65
CA ASN A 155 2.75 -3.30 -23.82
C ASN A 155 2.94 -3.59 -22.31
N SER A 156 3.00 -4.86 -21.91
CA SER A 156 3.25 -5.32 -20.53
C SER A 156 4.70 -5.73 -20.29
N ASN A 157 5.63 -5.38 -21.18
CA ASN A 157 7.06 -5.72 -21.06
C ASN A 157 7.78 -5.11 -19.84
N TRP A 158 7.15 -4.17 -19.13
CA TRP A 158 7.61 -3.65 -17.86
C TRP A 158 7.52 -4.67 -16.71
N LEU A 159 6.73 -5.74 -16.88
CA LEU A 159 6.65 -6.87 -15.96
C LEU A 159 7.86 -7.79 -16.17
N TYR A 160 8.92 -7.59 -15.40
CA TYR A 160 10.13 -8.40 -15.50
C TYR A 160 10.05 -9.71 -14.70
N THR A 161 9.23 -9.77 -13.64
CA THR A 161 9.01 -10.98 -12.86
C THR A 161 7.59 -11.02 -12.26
N SER A 162 6.84 -12.09 -12.48
CA SER A 162 5.45 -12.21 -11.97
C SER A 162 4.84 -13.60 -12.11
N ALA A 163 5.52 -14.57 -12.72
CA ALA A 163 4.91 -15.87 -12.97
C ALA A 163 4.57 -16.57 -11.64
N TYR A 164 3.32 -16.94 -11.44
CA TYR A 164 2.86 -17.56 -10.19
C TYR A 164 3.68 -18.80 -9.83
N ALA A 165 3.98 -19.65 -10.80
CA ALA A 165 4.78 -20.85 -10.60
C ALA A 165 6.18 -20.56 -10.03
N GLN A 166 6.73 -19.35 -10.26
CA GLN A 166 8.03 -18.92 -9.74
C GLN A 166 7.94 -18.25 -8.37
N TRP A 167 6.80 -17.65 -8.02
CA TRP A 167 6.65 -16.82 -6.82
C TRP A 167 5.83 -17.45 -5.70
N ARG A 168 5.13 -18.56 -5.97
CA ARG A 168 4.16 -19.13 -5.01
C ARG A 168 4.80 -19.40 -3.63
N ASP A 169 6.04 -19.91 -3.58
CA ASP A 169 6.69 -20.33 -2.35
C ASP A 169 7.15 -19.09 -1.55
N GLU A 170 7.67 -18.06 -2.23
CA GLU A 170 8.03 -16.76 -1.66
C GLU A 170 6.81 -16.01 -1.14
N ILE A 171 5.69 -16.06 -1.87
CA ILE A 171 4.41 -15.49 -1.44
C ILE A 171 3.93 -16.15 -0.16
N GLU A 172 3.89 -17.48 -0.13
CA GLU A 172 3.45 -18.22 1.06
C GLU A 172 4.34 -17.89 2.28
N LYS A 173 5.66 -17.85 2.10
CA LYS A 173 6.61 -17.46 3.16
C LYS A 173 6.34 -16.04 3.66
N ALA A 174 6.23 -15.07 2.75
CA ALA A 174 6.02 -13.67 3.08
C ALA A 174 4.69 -13.45 3.83
N TYR A 175 3.59 -13.97 3.31
CA TYR A 175 2.27 -13.87 3.95
C TYR A 175 2.25 -14.58 5.30
N THR A 176 2.85 -15.77 5.41
CA THR A 176 2.87 -16.52 6.68
C THR A 176 3.64 -15.77 7.75
N TRP A 177 4.81 -15.21 7.42
CA TRP A 177 5.63 -14.47 8.38
C TRP A 177 4.95 -13.14 8.78
N LEU A 178 4.46 -12.35 7.80
CA LEU A 178 3.76 -11.10 8.12
C LEU A 178 2.43 -11.32 8.83
N ALA A 179 1.67 -12.37 8.52
CA ALA A 179 0.41 -12.66 9.22
C ALA A 179 0.61 -12.97 10.70
N LYS A 180 1.72 -13.64 11.07
CA LYS A 180 2.05 -13.90 12.49
C LYS A 180 2.30 -12.61 13.26
N LEU A 181 2.88 -11.60 12.61
CA LEU A 181 3.23 -10.32 13.23
C LEU A 181 2.05 -9.32 13.19
N LEU A 182 1.44 -9.14 12.02
CA LEU A 182 0.44 -8.11 11.75
C LEU A 182 -0.99 -8.57 12.01
N GLY A 183 -1.30 -9.85 11.87
CA GLY A 183 -2.65 -10.39 12.13
C GLY A 183 -3.17 -10.04 13.53
N PRO A 184 -2.36 -10.21 14.59
CA PRO A 184 -2.79 -9.87 15.95
C PRO A 184 -2.98 -8.37 16.24
N VAL A 185 -2.52 -7.48 15.35
CA VAL A 185 -2.66 -6.02 15.47
C VAL A 185 -3.53 -5.42 14.36
N GLN A 186 -4.12 -6.27 13.52
CA GLN A 186 -5.05 -5.85 12.47
C GLN A 186 -6.21 -5.04 13.07
N GLY A 187 -6.48 -3.88 12.50
CA GLY A 187 -7.53 -2.96 12.99
C GLY A 187 -7.14 -2.16 14.24
N SER A 188 -5.94 -2.34 14.81
CA SER A 188 -5.44 -1.47 15.87
C SER A 188 -4.62 -0.30 15.32
N SER A 189 -4.83 0.88 15.89
CA SER A 189 -4.02 2.05 15.58
C SER A 189 -2.62 1.92 16.16
N ILE A 190 -1.63 2.43 15.42
CA ILE A 190 -0.30 2.68 15.93
C ILE A 190 -0.38 3.89 16.86
N VAL A 191 0.04 3.72 18.12
CA VAL A 191 0.00 4.78 19.14
C VAL A 191 1.38 5.37 19.45
N ALA A 192 2.45 4.63 19.16
CA ALA A 192 3.81 5.15 19.22
C ALA A 192 4.72 4.35 18.29
N ARG A 193 5.74 5.01 17.75
CA ARG A 193 6.87 4.36 17.09
C ARG A 193 8.17 4.99 17.57
N SER A 194 9.15 4.17 17.91
CA SER A 194 10.48 4.62 18.34
C SER A 194 11.58 3.81 17.65
N ALA A 195 12.78 4.39 17.59
CA ALA A 195 13.97 3.73 17.06
C ALA A 195 15.12 3.91 18.07
N PRO A 196 15.19 3.06 19.12
CA PRO A 196 16.10 3.29 20.25
C PRO A 196 17.58 3.19 19.86
N PHE A 197 17.90 2.41 18.83
CA PHE A 197 19.24 2.27 18.27
C PHE A 197 19.16 2.17 16.74
N PRO A 198 20.25 2.52 16.01
CA PRO A 198 20.30 2.36 14.56
C PRO A 198 19.95 0.93 14.13
N GLY A 199 18.99 0.81 13.22
CA GLY A 199 18.53 -0.48 12.72
C GLY A 199 17.59 -1.25 13.65
N VAL A 200 17.08 -0.64 14.72
CA VAL A 200 16.04 -1.24 15.57
C VAL A 200 14.83 -0.31 15.62
N SER A 201 13.64 -0.85 15.31
CA SER A 201 12.39 -0.11 15.48
C SER A 201 11.44 -0.82 16.43
N ILE A 202 10.58 -0.03 17.06
CA ILE A 202 9.54 -0.49 17.98
C ILE A 202 8.25 0.25 17.61
N THR A 203 7.21 -0.50 17.26
CA THR A 203 5.88 0.02 16.93
C THR A 203 4.86 -0.50 17.93
N ASP A 204 4.24 0.42 18.66
CA ASP A 204 3.23 0.16 19.68
C ASP A 204 1.82 0.33 19.12
N TYR A 205 0.95 -0.63 19.38
CA TYR A 205 -0.43 -0.64 18.95
C TYR A 205 -1.39 -0.41 20.12
N ALA A 206 -2.57 0.15 19.81
CA ALA A 206 -3.59 0.51 20.79
C ALA A 206 -4.10 -0.68 21.62
N ASN A 207 -4.11 -1.89 21.05
CA ASN A 207 -4.57 -3.11 21.71
C ASN A 207 -3.58 -3.73 22.71
N GLY A 208 -2.54 -3.00 23.10
CA GLY A 208 -1.57 -3.51 24.08
C GLY A 208 -0.39 -4.25 23.47
N LYS A 209 -0.30 -4.39 22.14
CA LYS A 209 0.77 -5.14 21.49
C LYS A 209 1.87 -4.25 20.94
N ARG A 210 3.04 -4.85 20.73
CA ARG A 210 4.24 -4.20 20.20
C ARG A 210 4.94 -5.10 19.19
N ILE A 211 5.33 -4.52 18.06
CA ILE A 211 6.23 -5.16 17.10
C ILE A 211 7.62 -4.53 17.23
N ILE A 212 8.64 -5.37 17.34
CA ILE A 212 10.05 -4.96 17.36
C ILE A 212 10.71 -5.52 16.10
N VAL A 213 11.36 -4.67 15.31
CA VAL A 213 12.05 -5.05 14.08
C VAL A 213 13.55 -4.80 14.22
N ASN A 214 14.35 -5.82 13.89
CA ASN A 214 15.80 -5.75 13.87
C ASN A 214 16.31 -5.79 12.42
N TYR A 215 16.61 -4.62 11.88
CA TYR A 215 17.22 -4.46 10.56
C TYR A 215 18.73 -4.79 10.54
N THR A 216 19.36 -4.98 11.69
CA THR A 216 20.81 -5.21 11.76
C THR A 216 21.18 -6.65 11.43
N THR A 217 22.45 -6.87 11.14
CA THR A 217 23.05 -8.21 10.92
C THR A 217 23.48 -8.89 12.22
N ARG A 218 23.12 -8.32 13.38
CA ARG A 218 23.46 -8.87 14.69
C ARG A 218 22.18 -9.13 15.48
N GLN A 219 22.23 -10.14 16.34
CA GLN A 219 21.17 -10.38 17.33
C GLN A 219 21.10 -9.21 18.31
N ILE A 220 19.89 -8.82 18.70
CA ILE A 220 19.65 -7.84 19.76
C ILE A 220 18.82 -8.45 20.89
N THR A 221 18.94 -7.89 22.09
CA THR A 221 18.08 -8.24 23.23
C THR A 221 17.46 -6.96 23.79
N LEU A 222 16.13 -6.91 23.85
CA LEU A 222 15.37 -5.79 24.39
C LEU A 222 14.37 -6.30 25.42
N ALA A 223 14.42 -5.77 26.65
CA ALA A 223 13.51 -6.14 27.74
C ALA A 223 13.37 -7.67 27.95
N GLY A 224 14.49 -8.41 27.87
CA GLY A 224 14.52 -9.88 28.02
C GLY A 224 14.06 -10.67 26.79
N THR A 225 13.64 -10.00 25.70
CA THR A 225 13.29 -10.64 24.43
C THR A 225 14.48 -10.59 23.49
N THR A 226 14.88 -11.74 22.95
CA THR A 226 15.93 -11.84 21.93
C THR A 226 15.32 -11.79 20.53
N ILE A 227 15.85 -10.92 19.67
CA ILE A 227 15.41 -10.75 18.28
C ILE A 227 16.60 -11.12 17.36
N PRO A 228 16.45 -12.15 16.51
CA PRO A 228 17.47 -12.53 15.53
C PRO A 228 17.87 -11.37 14.60
N PRO A 229 19.05 -11.43 13.95
CA PRO A 229 19.36 -10.50 12.88
C PRO A 229 18.34 -10.62 11.75
N ARG A 230 17.98 -9.48 11.14
CA ARG A 230 17.07 -9.41 9.99
C ARG A 230 15.70 -10.07 10.26
N ASP A 231 15.15 -9.85 11.45
CA ASP A 231 13.89 -10.45 11.88
C ASP A 231 13.04 -9.49 12.72
N ALA A 232 11.80 -9.90 13.02
CA ALA A 232 10.86 -9.14 13.82
C ALA A 232 10.09 -10.06 14.79
N VAL A 233 9.69 -9.49 15.92
CA VAL A 233 8.89 -10.19 16.93
C VAL A 233 7.69 -9.35 17.36
N LEU A 234 6.59 -10.03 17.65
CA LEU A 234 5.42 -9.46 18.31
C LEU A 234 5.44 -9.86 19.78
N ILE A 235 5.26 -8.89 20.67
CA ILE A 235 5.13 -9.09 22.11
C ILE A 235 3.95 -8.29 22.68
N GLU A 236 3.47 -8.69 23.86
CA GLU A 236 2.57 -7.86 24.66
C GLU A 236 3.39 -6.73 25.30
N ARG A 237 2.79 -5.53 25.40
CA ARG A 237 3.39 -4.43 26.15
C ARG A 237 3.21 -4.70 27.64
N PRO A 238 4.26 -4.47 28.45
CA PRO A 238 4.18 -4.60 29.90
C PRO A 238 3.22 -3.59 30.54
#